data_AF-A0A956AHD7-F1
#
_entry.id   AF-A0A956AHD7-F1
#
_cell.length_a   1.000
_cell.length_b   1.000
_cell.length_c   1.000
_cell.angle_alpha   90.00
_cell.angle_beta   90.00
_cell.angle_gamma   90.00
#
_symmetry.space_group_name_H-M   'P 1'
#
loop_
_entity.id
_entity.type
_entity.pdbx_description
1 polymer ?
#
loop_
_entity_poly.entity_id
_entity_poly.type
_entity_poly.pdbx_seq_one_letter_code
_entity_poly.pdbx_strand_id
1 'polypeptide(L)'
;MDTDDDGVADGDEIGWDLDTDNDGLINARDPDSDGDGLSDGLEQGVTAPGPDTDVEAGNFVADADPDTTTDPTRADTDAGGVPDGAEDANGNGRVDEGEIDPNDAADDVSVTDRDGDGILNGDDNCPDDPNVEQSDADGDGIGDVCDDDRDGDLVENNDDNCPDDANPDQLDIDADGKGDICDEVDDRDPFAGQFTGSDTADCACDAPGSDRGPAPLALLLLGLPLLLRRRRG
;
A
#
# COMPACT_ATOMS: atom_id res chain seq x y z
N MET A 1 -38.70 -1.32 -33.22
CA MET A 1 -39.27 -0.61 -32.06
C MET A 1 -38.15 -0.59 -31.06
N ASP A 2 -38.01 0.56 -30.46
CA ASP A 2 -37.07 0.92 -29.41
C ASP A 2 -37.98 1.67 -28.43
N THR A 3 -38.17 1.14 -27.22
CA THR A 3 -39.26 1.55 -26.30
C THR A 3 -38.75 2.52 -25.23
N ASP A 4 -37.47 2.40 -24.90
CA ASP A 4 -36.63 3.19 -24.02
C ASP A 4 -35.88 4.29 -24.77
N ASP A 5 -35.85 4.31 -26.10
CA ASP A 5 -35.22 5.33 -26.92
C ASP A 5 -33.71 5.50 -26.64
N ASP A 6 -33.03 4.40 -26.32
CA ASP A 6 -31.61 4.35 -25.94
C ASP A 6 -30.68 4.07 -27.15
N GLY A 7 -31.26 3.68 -28.29
CA GLY A 7 -30.53 3.36 -29.52
C GLY A 7 -30.56 1.89 -29.92
N VAL A 8 -31.03 1.00 -29.05
CA VAL A 8 -31.16 -0.44 -29.28
C VAL A 8 -32.63 -0.79 -29.45
N ALA A 9 -32.92 -1.82 -30.25
CA ALA A 9 -34.30 -2.22 -30.48
C ALA A 9 -34.72 -3.25 -29.43
N ASP A 10 -35.98 -3.22 -28.97
CA ASP A 10 -36.55 -4.16 -27.97
C ASP A 10 -36.19 -5.65 -28.21
N GLY A 11 -36.04 -6.05 -29.48
CA GLY A 11 -35.78 -7.44 -29.87
C GLY A 11 -34.29 -7.79 -30.04
N ASP A 12 -33.43 -6.77 -30.03
CA ASP A 12 -31.98 -6.87 -30.09
C ASP A 12 -31.35 -6.75 -28.68
N GLU A 13 -32.10 -6.34 -27.66
CA GLU A 13 -31.63 -6.33 -26.26
C GLU A 13 -31.24 -7.71 -25.72
N ILE A 14 -30.17 -7.70 -24.94
CA ILE A 14 -29.74 -8.86 -24.16
C ILE A 14 -30.73 -9.08 -23.02
N GLY A 15 -31.38 -10.25 -23.02
CA GLY A 15 -32.31 -10.58 -21.94
C GLY A 15 -33.55 -9.67 -21.90
N TRP A 16 -34.01 -9.15 -23.05
CA TRP A 16 -35.14 -8.22 -23.23
C TRP A 16 -36.38 -8.37 -22.30
N ASP A 17 -36.69 -9.57 -21.80
CA ASP A 17 -37.83 -9.85 -20.90
C ASP A 17 -37.47 -9.97 -19.41
N LEU A 18 -36.22 -9.75 -19.07
CA LEU A 18 -35.67 -9.71 -17.71
C LEU A 18 -35.69 -8.27 -17.19
N ASP A 19 -35.54 -8.16 -15.87
CA ASP A 19 -35.42 -6.93 -15.09
C ASP A 19 -34.08 -7.11 -14.36
N THR A 20 -32.98 -6.73 -15.03
CA THR A 20 -31.62 -7.11 -14.61
C THR A 20 -31.24 -6.42 -13.30
N ASP A 21 -31.48 -5.11 -13.18
CA ASP A 21 -31.16 -4.32 -11.99
C ASP A 21 -32.26 -4.34 -10.90
N ASN A 22 -33.46 -4.84 -11.21
CA ASN A 22 -34.64 -4.88 -10.35
C ASN A 22 -35.26 -3.50 -10.03
N ASP A 23 -35.16 -2.52 -10.93
CA ASP A 23 -35.85 -1.23 -10.82
C ASP A 23 -37.36 -1.32 -11.12
N GLY A 24 -37.79 -2.42 -11.74
CA GLY A 24 -39.18 -2.73 -12.10
C GLY A 24 -39.55 -2.46 -13.56
N LEU A 25 -38.60 -2.06 -14.39
CA LEU A 25 -38.66 -2.11 -15.85
C LEU A 25 -38.11 -3.46 -16.33
N ILE A 26 -38.27 -3.73 -17.62
CA ILE A 26 -37.58 -4.88 -18.23
C ILE A 26 -36.55 -4.29 -19.18
N ASN A 27 -35.47 -5.00 -19.47
CA ASN A 27 -34.36 -4.50 -20.29
C ASN A 27 -34.84 -3.82 -21.59
N ALA A 28 -35.86 -4.37 -22.29
CA ALA A 28 -36.43 -3.71 -23.48
C ALA A 28 -37.33 -2.48 -23.22
N ARG A 29 -37.29 -1.92 -22.03
CA ARG A 29 -37.99 -0.70 -21.60
C ARG A 29 -37.12 0.14 -20.66
N ASP A 30 -35.90 -0.30 -20.44
CA ASP A 30 -34.98 0.24 -19.48
C ASP A 30 -33.74 0.72 -20.24
N PRO A 31 -33.50 2.03 -20.30
CA PRO A 31 -32.34 2.54 -21.03
C PRO A 31 -30.98 2.12 -20.48
N ASP A 32 -30.92 1.65 -19.24
CA ASP A 32 -29.70 1.28 -18.49
C ASP A 32 -30.02 0.01 -17.71
N SER A 33 -29.91 -1.13 -18.38
CA SER A 33 -30.43 -2.42 -17.94
C SER A 33 -29.78 -2.93 -16.65
N ASP A 34 -28.54 -2.56 -16.36
CA ASP A 34 -27.83 -2.98 -15.14
C ASP A 34 -27.64 -1.87 -14.10
N GLY A 35 -28.01 -0.63 -14.43
CA GLY A 35 -28.14 0.50 -13.53
C GLY A 35 -26.81 1.14 -13.15
N ASP A 36 -25.80 1.04 -14.02
CA ASP A 36 -24.44 1.48 -13.74
C ASP A 36 -24.15 2.93 -14.19
N GLY A 37 -25.07 3.50 -14.99
CA GLY A 37 -25.01 4.87 -15.50
C GLY A 37 -24.62 5.01 -16.96
N LEU A 38 -24.31 3.93 -17.68
CA LEU A 38 -24.24 3.89 -19.14
C LEU A 38 -25.56 3.36 -19.70
N SER A 39 -25.89 3.72 -20.94
CA SER A 39 -27.10 3.20 -21.60
C SER A 39 -26.78 1.97 -22.43
N ASP A 40 -27.71 1.02 -22.56
CA ASP A 40 -27.46 -0.25 -23.29
C ASP A 40 -26.94 0.01 -24.72
N GLY A 41 -27.45 1.04 -25.40
CA GLY A 41 -26.96 1.47 -26.70
C GLY A 41 -25.54 2.03 -26.72
N LEU A 42 -25.12 2.72 -25.67
CA LEU A 42 -23.74 3.19 -25.53
C LEU A 42 -22.81 1.98 -25.37
N GLU A 43 -23.15 1.08 -24.46
CA GLU A 43 -22.37 -0.11 -24.15
C GLU A 43 -22.26 -1.09 -25.32
N GLN A 44 -23.28 -1.16 -26.18
CA GLN A 44 -23.25 -1.94 -27.43
C GLN A 44 -22.53 -1.23 -28.59
N GLY A 45 -21.98 -0.03 -28.40
CA GLY A 45 -21.24 0.72 -29.42
C GLY A 45 -22.13 1.42 -30.46
N VAL A 46 -23.35 1.83 -30.08
CA VAL A 46 -24.31 2.46 -31.00
C VAL A 46 -23.90 3.92 -31.28
N THR A 47 -23.26 4.13 -32.43
CA THR A 47 -22.78 5.46 -32.86
C THR A 47 -23.86 6.35 -33.51
N ALA A 48 -25.05 5.81 -33.82
CA ALA A 48 -26.12 6.54 -34.49
C ALA A 48 -27.50 5.96 -34.16
N PRO A 49 -28.53 6.80 -33.97
CA PRO A 49 -29.84 6.33 -33.54
C PRO A 49 -30.52 5.51 -34.63
N GLY A 50 -31.27 4.49 -34.20
CA GLY A 50 -32.11 3.69 -35.05
C GLY A 50 -33.29 4.49 -35.64
N PRO A 51 -34.02 3.92 -36.62
CA PRO A 51 -35.20 4.57 -37.18
C PRO A 51 -36.37 4.67 -36.19
N ASP A 52 -36.35 3.88 -35.11
CA ASP A 52 -37.39 3.82 -34.10
C ASP A 52 -37.03 4.54 -32.80
N THR A 53 -35.79 5.05 -32.67
CA THR A 53 -35.27 5.78 -31.50
C THR A 53 -35.70 7.25 -31.51
N ASP A 54 -36.41 7.71 -30.47
CA ASP A 54 -36.70 9.13 -30.25
C ASP A 54 -35.56 9.84 -29.48
N VAL A 55 -34.63 10.44 -30.22
CA VAL A 55 -33.53 11.22 -29.64
C VAL A 55 -33.97 12.41 -28.78
N GLU A 56 -35.24 12.85 -28.86
CA GLU A 56 -35.75 13.91 -27.97
C GLU A 56 -36.09 13.39 -26.57
N ALA A 57 -36.21 12.07 -26.37
CA ALA A 57 -36.39 11.41 -25.07
C ALA A 57 -35.15 11.58 -24.18
N GLY A 58 -33.96 11.63 -24.79
CA GLY A 58 -32.70 11.94 -24.12
C GLY A 58 -31.96 10.73 -23.54
N ASN A 59 -32.39 9.52 -23.86
CA ASN A 59 -31.78 8.27 -23.41
C ASN A 59 -30.64 7.83 -24.36
N PHE A 60 -30.78 8.06 -25.67
CA PHE A 60 -29.72 7.81 -26.63
C PHE A 60 -28.49 8.73 -26.46
N VAL A 61 -27.34 8.10 -26.22
CA VAL A 61 -26.01 8.72 -26.32
C VAL A 61 -25.24 8.07 -27.46
N ALA A 62 -24.69 8.89 -28.36
CA ALA A 62 -23.89 8.35 -29.46
C ALA A 62 -22.49 7.99 -28.96
N ASP A 63 -22.15 6.72 -29.13
CA ASP A 63 -20.83 6.19 -28.81
C ASP A 63 -19.71 6.91 -29.60
N ALA A 64 -18.63 7.27 -28.91
CA ALA A 64 -17.46 7.96 -29.45
C ALA A 64 -16.35 7.02 -29.93
N ASP A 65 -16.34 5.76 -29.49
CA ASP A 65 -15.41 4.71 -29.89
C ASP A 65 -16.08 3.30 -29.89
N PRO A 66 -16.68 2.87 -31.02
CA PRO A 66 -17.49 1.64 -31.06
C PRO A 66 -16.67 0.35 -30.95
N ASP A 67 -15.35 0.46 -30.79
CA ASP A 67 -14.47 -0.66 -30.50
C ASP A 67 -14.37 -0.93 -28.98
N THR A 68 -14.75 0.03 -28.12
CA THR A 68 -14.84 -0.11 -26.66
C THR A 68 -16.29 -0.32 -26.27
N THR A 69 -16.65 -1.57 -25.98
CA THR A 69 -18.02 -2.00 -25.64
C THR A 69 -18.01 -2.75 -24.33
N THR A 70 -19.08 -2.64 -23.55
CA THR A 70 -19.31 -3.33 -22.28
C THR A 70 -20.51 -4.29 -22.40
N ASP A 71 -20.87 -5.00 -21.33
CA ASP A 71 -22.04 -5.89 -21.29
C ASP A 71 -23.21 -5.18 -20.58
N PRO A 72 -24.28 -4.78 -21.31
CA PRO A 72 -25.41 -4.01 -20.74
C PRO A 72 -26.22 -4.68 -19.63
N THR A 73 -25.87 -5.91 -19.29
CA THR A 73 -26.54 -6.65 -18.23
C THR A 73 -25.61 -6.91 -17.04
N ARG A 74 -24.47 -6.24 -17.01
CA ARG A 74 -23.42 -6.37 -16.04
C ARG A 74 -22.79 -5.00 -15.77
N ALA A 75 -23.22 -4.41 -14.66
CA ALA A 75 -22.73 -3.13 -14.16
C ALA A 75 -21.21 -3.04 -13.90
N ASP A 76 -20.44 -4.10 -14.11
CA ASP A 76 -18.98 -4.17 -13.99
C ASP A 76 -18.54 -5.32 -14.94
N THR A 77 -18.12 -4.94 -16.15
CA THR A 77 -17.85 -5.83 -17.27
C THR A 77 -16.63 -6.70 -17.01
N ASP A 78 -15.56 -6.12 -16.48
CA ASP A 78 -14.28 -6.79 -16.27
C ASP A 78 -14.09 -7.43 -14.88
N ALA A 79 -15.00 -7.13 -13.96
CA ALA A 79 -15.02 -7.56 -12.57
C ALA A 79 -13.85 -7.03 -11.72
N GLY A 80 -13.37 -5.82 -12.02
CA GLY A 80 -12.33 -5.11 -11.27
C GLY A 80 -12.82 -4.43 -9.99
N GLY A 81 -14.14 -4.21 -9.89
CA GLY A 81 -14.81 -3.67 -8.72
C GLY A 81 -15.24 -2.21 -8.84
N VAL A 82 -14.94 -1.55 -9.96
CA VAL A 82 -15.53 -0.27 -10.34
C VAL A 82 -16.61 -0.51 -11.42
N PRO A 83 -17.81 0.10 -11.31
CA PRO A 83 -18.83 -0.04 -12.34
C PRO A 83 -18.47 0.65 -13.66
N ASP A 84 -18.85 0.11 -14.82
CA ASP A 84 -18.42 0.62 -16.13
C ASP A 84 -18.79 2.11 -16.31
N GLY A 85 -19.97 2.53 -15.85
CA GLY A 85 -20.38 3.94 -15.85
C GLY A 85 -19.61 4.88 -14.91
N ALA A 86 -18.94 4.34 -13.89
CA ALA A 86 -17.98 5.09 -13.07
C ALA A 86 -16.59 5.18 -13.72
N GLU A 87 -16.26 4.20 -14.57
CA GLU A 87 -15.02 4.13 -15.33
C GLU A 87 -15.02 5.08 -16.53
N ASP A 88 -16.11 5.11 -17.30
CA ASP A 88 -16.40 6.13 -18.32
C ASP A 88 -17.12 7.34 -17.70
N ALA A 89 -16.38 8.08 -16.88
CA ALA A 89 -16.93 9.20 -16.10
C ALA A 89 -17.63 10.29 -16.94
N ASN A 90 -17.32 10.38 -18.23
CA ASN A 90 -17.94 11.34 -19.14
C ASN A 90 -19.09 10.73 -19.99
N GLY A 91 -19.26 9.41 -19.95
CA GLY A 91 -20.38 8.68 -20.56
C GLY A 91 -20.40 8.80 -22.08
N ASN A 92 -19.23 8.69 -22.73
CA ASN A 92 -19.13 8.80 -24.19
C ASN A 92 -18.76 7.49 -24.89
N GLY A 93 -18.59 6.39 -24.16
CA GLY A 93 -18.25 5.07 -24.69
C GLY A 93 -16.81 4.96 -25.18
N ARG A 94 -15.92 5.88 -24.77
CA ARG A 94 -14.52 5.90 -25.19
C ARG A 94 -13.60 6.09 -23.99
N VAL A 95 -12.58 5.25 -23.89
CA VAL A 95 -11.52 5.40 -22.90
C VAL A 95 -10.71 6.68 -23.17
N ASP A 96 -10.93 7.73 -22.36
CA ASP A 96 -10.22 9.00 -22.45
C ASP A 96 -9.09 9.15 -21.40
N GLU A 97 -8.22 10.14 -21.60
CA GLU A 97 -7.10 10.40 -20.69
C GLU A 97 -7.61 10.85 -19.31
N GLY A 98 -7.36 10.03 -18.28
CA GLY A 98 -7.77 10.31 -16.90
C GLY A 98 -9.02 9.56 -16.45
N GLU A 99 -9.61 8.77 -17.36
CA GLU A 99 -10.56 7.70 -17.05
C GLU A 99 -9.81 6.37 -16.88
N ILE A 100 -10.52 5.39 -16.35
CA ILE A 100 -10.12 3.99 -16.25
C ILE A 100 -10.87 3.20 -17.34
N ASP A 101 -10.34 2.05 -17.74
CA ASP A 101 -10.85 1.28 -18.88
C ASP A 101 -11.85 0.20 -18.41
N PRO A 102 -13.14 0.26 -18.82
CA PRO A 102 -14.16 -0.73 -18.43
C PRO A 102 -13.89 -2.19 -18.81
N ASN A 103 -12.78 -2.45 -19.49
CA ASN A 103 -12.34 -3.77 -19.92
C ASN A 103 -10.96 -4.17 -19.34
N ASP A 104 -10.38 -3.38 -18.42
CA ASP A 104 -9.09 -3.65 -17.78
C ASP A 104 -9.08 -3.49 -16.24
N ALA A 105 -9.60 -4.51 -15.56
CA ALA A 105 -9.63 -4.65 -14.10
C ALA A 105 -8.30 -4.41 -13.34
N ALA A 106 -7.18 -4.31 -14.06
CA ALA A 106 -5.89 -3.97 -13.47
C ALA A 106 -5.71 -2.47 -13.16
N ASP A 107 -6.47 -1.55 -13.75
CA ASP A 107 -6.37 -0.12 -13.46
C ASP A 107 -7.31 0.36 -12.32
N ASP A 108 -8.37 -0.41 -12.06
CA ASP A 108 -9.27 -0.34 -10.88
C ASP A 108 -8.59 -0.40 -9.52
N VAL A 109 -7.46 -1.09 -9.45
CA VAL A 109 -6.68 -1.22 -8.22
C VAL A 109 -6.19 0.14 -7.71
N SER A 110 -6.21 1.19 -8.53
CA SER A 110 -5.78 2.51 -8.10
C SER A 110 -6.88 3.35 -7.43
N VAL A 111 -8.15 3.01 -7.65
CA VAL A 111 -9.30 3.82 -7.22
C VAL A 111 -10.24 3.11 -6.24
N THR A 112 -10.00 1.82 -5.99
CA THR A 112 -10.70 1.03 -5.00
C THR A 112 -10.02 1.14 -3.63
N ASP A 113 -10.80 1.02 -2.56
CA ASP A 113 -10.35 0.93 -1.16
C ASP A 113 -10.88 -0.41 -0.63
N ARG A 114 -10.05 -1.45 -0.67
CA ARG A 114 -10.50 -2.83 -0.45
C ARG A 114 -10.70 -3.12 1.03
N ASP A 115 -9.88 -2.55 1.88
CA ASP A 115 -9.88 -2.82 3.31
C ASP A 115 -10.76 -1.82 4.10
N GLY A 116 -11.14 -0.71 3.48
CA GLY A 116 -12.07 0.29 3.99
C GLY A 116 -11.44 1.24 5.00
N ASP A 117 -10.13 1.41 4.99
CA ASP A 117 -9.42 2.30 5.91
C ASP A 117 -9.43 3.78 5.46
N GLY A 118 -9.82 4.03 4.22
CA GLY A 118 -9.93 5.36 3.62
C GLY A 118 -8.72 5.79 2.78
N ILE A 119 -7.74 4.92 2.59
CA ILE A 119 -6.64 5.05 1.63
C ILE A 119 -6.98 4.17 0.42
N LEU A 120 -6.70 4.68 -0.79
CA LEU A 120 -6.93 3.88 -2.00
C LEU A 120 -5.83 2.84 -2.13
N ASN A 121 -6.18 1.64 -2.62
CA ASN A 121 -5.27 0.51 -2.81
C ASN A 121 -3.98 0.86 -3.58
N GLY A 122 -4.01 1.85 -4.47
CA GLY A 122 -2.82 2.34 -5.20
C GLY A 122 -1.88 3.23 -4.39
N ASP A 123 -2.37 3.81 -3.30
CA ASP A 123 -1.62 4.66 -2.35
C ASP A 123 -1.43 3.97 -0.98
N ASP A 124 -1.97 2.76 -0.80
CA ASP A 124 -1.98 2.00 0.45
C ASP A 124 -0.80 1.01 0.51
N ASN A 125 -0.01 1.09 1.58
CA ASN A 125 1.10 0.17 1.83
C ASN A 125 0.65 -1.19 2.42
N CYS A 126 -0.62 -1.34 2.79
CA CYS A 126 -1.28 -2.60 3.15
C CYS A 126 -2.70 -2.73 2.56
N PRO A 127 -2.86 -2.88 1.23
CA PRO A 127 -4.18 -2.84 0.54
C PRO A 127 -5.24 -3.88 0.96
N ASP A 128 -4.89 -4.80 1.86
CA ASP A 128 -5.76 -5.88 2.35
C ASP A 128 -5.97 -5.82 3.87
N ASP A 129 -5.28 -4.93 4.61
CA ASP A 129 -5.26 -4.87 6.07
C ASP A 129 -5.31 -3.41 6.61
N PRO A 130 -6.43 -2.97 7.22
CA PRO A 130 -6.67 -1.56 7.54
C PRO A 130 -5.59 -0.90 8.39
N ASN A 131 -4.96 0.16 7.88
CA ASN A 131 -3.84 0.82 8.53
C ASN A 131 -3.71 2.32 8.19
N VAL A 132 -4.78 3.11 8.43
CA VAL A 132 -4.90 4.57 8.19
C VAL A 132 -3.64 5.44 8.42
N GLU A 133 -2.78 5.07 9.38
CA GLU A 133 -1.55 5.82 9.68
C GLU A 133 -0.38 5.52 8.71
N GLN A 134 -0.52 4.52 7.84
CA GLN A 134 0.42 4.13 6.77
C GLN A 134 1.87 4.08 7.26
N SER A 135 2.06 3.43 8.41
CA SER A 135 3.39 3.27 9.03
C SER A 135 4.19 2.23 8.24
N ASP A 136 5.47 2.52 8.05
CA ASP A 136 6.45 1.78 7.25
C ASP A 136 7.82 2.11 7.87
N ALA A 137 8.23 1.30 8.85
CA ALA A 137 9.37 1.59 9.70
C ALA A 137 10.72 1.43 8.98
N ASP A 138 10.83 0.48 8.06
CA ASP A 138 12.05 0.18 7.32
C ASP A 138 12.13 0.90 5.94
N GLY A 139 10.99 1.37 5.43
CA GLY A 139 10.87 2.14 4.20
C GLY A 139 10.91 1.29 2.93
N ASP A 140 10.54 0.02 2.99
CA ASP A 140 10.51 -0.89 1.85
C ASP A 140 9.23 -0.78 0.99
N GLY A 141 8.21 -0.08 1.53
CA GLY A 141 6.92 0.17 0.89
C GLY A 141 5.83 -0.83 1.24
N ILE A 142 6.09 -1.80 2.11
CA ILE A 142 5.11 -2.66 2.78
C ILE A 142 4.81 -2.02 4.14
N GLY A 143 3.54 -1.92 4.51
CA GLY A 143 3.18 -1.30 5.78
C GLY A 143 3.43 -2.22 6.98
N ASP A 144 3.75 -1.62 8.12
CA ASP A 144 4.04 -2.30 9.40
C ASP A 144 2.97 -3.34 9.82
N VAL A 145 1.73 -3.17 9.34
CA VAL A 145 0.58 -4.04 9.64
C VAL A 145 0.62 -5.36 8.85
N CYS A 146 1.12 -5.32 7.62
CA CYS A 146 1.17 -6.43 6.68
C CYS A 146 2.61 -6.87 6.34
N ASP A 147 3.60 -6.29 7.01
CA ASP A 147 5.00 -6.65 6.89
C ASP A 147 5.38 -7.79 7.85
N ASP A 148 6.08 -8.79 7.33
CA ASP A 148 6.61 -9.92 8.09
C ASP A 148 7.98 -9.62 8.75
N ASP A 149 8.68 -8.54 8.35
CA ASP A 149 10.02 -8.10 8.80
C ASP A 149 10.05 -6.57 8.98
N ARG A 150 9.33 -6.08 10.00
CA ARG A 150 8.94 -4.65 10.11
C ARG A 150 10.12 -3.68 10.20
N ASP A 151 11.28 -4.13 10.68
CA ASP A 151 12.46 -3.29 10.83
C ASP A 151 13.56 -3.54 9.78
N GLY A 152 13.31 -4.47 8.84
CA GLY A 152 14.16 -4.74 7.69
C GLY A 152 15.51 -5.34 8.03
N ASP A 153 15.61 -6.09 9.13
CA ASP A 153 16.86 -6.68 9.63
C ASP A 153 17.14 -8.10 9.10
N LEU A 154 16.19 -8.67 8.35
CA LEU A 154 16.18 -10.03 7.78
C LEU A 154 15.79 -11.14 8.76
N VAL A 155 15.18 -10.81 9.89
CA VAL A 155 14.59 -11.74 10.86
C VAL A 155 13.09 -11.49 10.96
N GLU A 156 12.28 -12.48 10.63
CA GLU A 156 10.82 -12.34 10.69
C GLU A 156 10.35 -11.93 12.09
N ASN A 157 9.35 -11.03 12.17
CA ASN A 157 8.76 -10.48 13.40
C ASN A 157 8.43 -11.53 14.48
N ASN A 158 8.13 -12.77 14.08
CA ASN A 158 7.80 -13.88 15.01
C ASN A 158 9.01 -14.56 15.64
N ASP A 159 10.17 -14.48 14.99
CA ASP A 159 11.45 -15.04 15.43
C ASP A 159 12.43 -13.96 15.93
N ASP A 160 12.06 -12.68 15.78
CA ASP A 160 12.83 -11.52 16.18
C ASP A 160 12.64 -11.16 17.67
N ASN A 161 13.75 -11.00 18.38
CA ASN A 161 13.76 -10.58 19.79
C ASN A 161 13.58 -9.06 19.98
N CYS A 162 13.63 -8.28 18.89
CA CYS A 162 13.35 -6.85 18.82
C CYS A 162 12.63 -6.45 17.51
N PRO A 163 11.34 -6.83 17.32
CA PRO A 163 10.60 -6.65 16.05
C PRO A 163 10.37 -5.21 15.55
N ASP A 164 10.99 -4.21 16.17
CA ASP A 164 10.85 -2.78 15.87
C ASP A 164 12.23 -2.08 15.76
N ASP A 165 13.33 -2.79 16.00
CA ASP A 165 14.66 -2.22 16.19
C ASP A 165 15.74 -3.13 15.57
N ALA A 166 16.08 -2.87 14.31
CA ALA A 166 16.93 -3.75 13.51
C ALA A 166 18.21 -4.25 14.22
N ASN A 167 18.30 -5.56 14.40
CA ASN A 167 19.41 -6.26 15.05
C ASN A 167 19.65 -7.67 14.45
N PRO A 168 20.25 -7.76 13.24
CA PRO A 168 20.38 -9.03 12.52
C PRO A 168 21.20 -10.13 13.23
N ASP A 169 21.91 -9.77 14.32
CA ASP A 169 22.68 -10.69 15.15
C ASP A 169 21.89 -11.27 16.33
N GLN A 170 20.68 -10.76 16.59
CA GLN A 170 19.71 -11.27 17.55
C GLN A 170 20.34 -11.52 18.93
N LEU A 171 21.22 -10.60 19.34
CA LEU A 171 21.91 -10.68 20.63
C LEU A 171 20.90 -10.51 21.78
N ASP A 172 20.94 -11.45 22.70
CA ASP A 172 20.16 -11.51 23.94
C ASP A 172 21.10 -12.13 25.00
N ILE A 173 21.81 -11.27 25.75
CA ILE A 173 22.89 -11.71 26.66
C ILE A 173 22.35 -12.46 27.89
N ASP A 174 21.19 -12.06 28.40
CA ASP A 174 20.62 -12.62 29.62
C ASP A 174 19.59 -13.75 29.37
N ALA A 175 19.24 -13.96 28.10
CA ALA A 175 18.37 -15.02 27.58
C ALA A 175 16.94 -14.93 28.10
N ASP A 176 16.42 -13.71 28.28
CA ASP A 176 15.04 -13.47 28.70
C ASP A 176 14.03 -13.43 27.53
N GLY A 177 14.54 -13.43 26.29
CA GLY A 177 13.75 -13.41 25.06
C GLY A 177 13.56 -12.02 24.45
N LYS A 178 14.09 -10.95 25.06
CA LYS A 178 14.21 -9.63 24.44
C LYS A 178 15.63 -9.37 24.00
N GLY A 179 15.80 -8.73 22.86
CA GLY A 179 17.14 -8.39 22.38
C GLY A 179 17.77 -7.23 23.14
N ASP A 180 19.10 -7.22 23.16
CA ASP A 180 19.90 -6.19 23.83
C ASP A 180 19.59 -4.76 23.35
N ILE A 181 19.06 -4.59 22.12
CA ILE A 181 18.80 -3.26 21.53
C ILE A 181 17.47 -2.65 21.97
N CYS A 182 16.46 -3.48 22.24
CA CYS A 182 15.10 -3.08 22.62
C CYS A 182 14.78 -3.38 24.08
N ASP A 183 15.77 -3.83 24.86
CA ASP A 183 15.63 -4.03 26.30
C ASP A 183 16.14 -2.85 27.13
N GLU A 184 15.21 -2.15 27.79
CA GLU A 184 15.53 -1.04 28.70
C GLU A 184 16.03 -1.51 30.09
N VAL A 185 15.88 -2.80 30.43
CA VAL A 185 16.25 -3.36 31.75
C VAL A 185 17.53 -4.19 31.75
N ASP A 186 18.63 -3.47 31.50
CA ASP A 186 20.03 -3.72 31.91
C ASP A 186 20.74 -4.98 31.36
N ASP A 187 21.42 -4.72 30.25
CA ASP A 187 22.46 -5.47 29.56
C ASP A 187 23.69 -5.86 30.41
N ARG A 188 23.71 -5.73 31.75
CA ARG A 188 24.95 -5.94 32.55
C ARG A 188 24.85 -6.56 33.94
N ASP A 189 23.70 -6.99 34.44
CA ASP A 189 23.66 -7.72 35.72
C ASP A 189 22.95 -9.10 35.63
N PRO A 190 23.70 -10.20 35.40
CA PRO A 190 23.15 -11.56 35.49
C PRO A 190 22.64 -11.95 36.90
N PHE A 191 22.65 -11.03 37.87
CA PHE A 191 22.14 -11.18 39.23
C PHE A 191 21.02 -10.20 39.63
N ALA A 192 20.44 -9.44 38.69
CA ALA A 192 19.32 -8.51 38.95
C ALA A 192 18.04 -9.27 39.38
N GLY A 193 18.00 -9.67 40.65
CA GLY A 193 16.91 -10.45 41.25
C GLY A 193 17.34 -11.39 42.37
N GLN A 194 18.64 -11.64 42.55
CA GLN A 194 19.14 -12.50 43.64
C GLN A 194 20.01 -11.77 44.67
N PHE A 195 20.32 -10.50 44.47
CA PHE A 195 21.13 -9.74 45.42
C PHE A 195 20.29 -8.76 46.24
N THR A 196 19.76 -9.23 47.38
CA THR A 196 19.24 -8.34 48.45
C THR A 196 20.36 -7.77 49.33
N GLY A 197 21.59 -7.68 48.81
CA GLY A 197 22.78 -7.22 49.53
C GLY A 197 23.20 -5.83 49.06
N SER A 198 23.50 -4.93 49.99
CA SER A 198 24.04 -3.62 49.68
C SER A 198 25.57 -3.69 49.63
N ASP A 199 26.15 -4.21 48.55
CA ASP A 199 27.60 -4.22 48.44
C ASP A 199 28.08 -3.11 47.50
N THR A 200 28.16 -1.91 48.06
CA THR A 200 29.05 -0.84 47.61
C THR A 200 30.53 -1.21 47.81
N ALA A 201 30.92 -2.46 47.58
CA ALA A 201 32.21 -3.02 47.96
C ALA A 201 33.07 -3.48 46.77
N ASP A 202 32.60 -3.39 45.52
CA ASP A 202 33.41 -3.78 44.34
C ASP A 202 33.82 -2.62 43.41
N CYS A 203 33.59 -1.38 43.85
CA CYS A 203 34.22 -0.18 43.26
C CYS A 203 35.29 0.37 44.21
N ALA A 204 36.26 -0.46 44.59
CA ALA A 204 37.46 -0.02 45.30
C ALA A 204 38.65 0.02 44.34
N CYS A 205 38.80 1.12 43.60
CA CYS A 205 40.12 1.56 43.16
C CYS A 205 40.87 2.14 44.38
N ASP A 206 41.23 1.25 45.31
CA ASP A 206 42.07 1.57 46.45
C ASP A 206 43.54 1.56 45.99
N ALA A 207 44.08 2.74 45.77
CA ALA A 207 45.50 2.94 45.61
C ALA A 207 46.20 2.88 46.98
N PRO A 208 47.34 2.19 47.12
CA PRO A 208 48.28 2.48 48.19
C PRO A 208 49.59 3.04 47.60
N GLY A 209 49.87 4.31 47.92
CA GLY A 209 51.17 4.93 47.70
C GLY A 209 52.22 4.56 48.76
N SER A 210 53.46 4.93 48.43
CA SER A 210 54.58 5.32 49.31
C SER A 210 55.79 4.36 49.46
N ASP A 211 56.89 4.84 48.84
CA ASP A 211 58.30 4.87 49.29
C ASP A 211 59.19 3.63 49.33
N ARG A 212 60.24 3.67 48.46
CA ARG A 212 61.70 3.61 48.79
C ARG A 212 62.55 3.89 47.52
N GLY A 213 63.33 4.99 47.50
CA GLY A 213 64.25 5.40 46.39
C GLY A 213 65.59 4.64 46.34
N PRO A 214 66.71 5.15 45.75
CA PRO A 214 66.91 6.25 44.78
C PRO A 214 67.54 5.81 43.41
N ALA A 215 67.56 6.74 42.43
CA ALA A 215 68.06 6.58 41.04
C ALA A 215 69.61 6.46 40.92
N PRO A 216 70.22 6.10 39.76
CA PRO A 216 70.48 7.14 38.73
C PRO A 216 70.63 6.71 37.24
N LEU A 217 70.57 7.73 36.36
CA LEU A 217 71.34 7.99 35.12
C LEU A 217 71.23 7.09 33.86
N ALA A 218 70.62 7.63 32.79
CA ALA A 218 71.26 7.87 31.48
C ALA A 218 70.25 8.59 30.53
N LEU A 219 70.36 9.89 30.23
CA LEU A 219 71.25 10.61 29.28
C LEU A 219 70.70 10.73 27.84
N LEU A 220 70.42 12.01 27.46
CA LEU A 220 70.38 12.65 26.12
C LEU A 220 69.32 12.16 25.09
N LEU A 221 68.27 12.93 24.76
CA LEU A 221 68.16 14.20 24.00
C LEU A 221 68.41 14.12 22.49
N LEU A 222 67.56 14.89 21.78
CA LEU A 222 67.58 15.38 20.38
C LEU A 222 66.76 14.51 19.40
N GLY A 223 65.73 14.98 18.69
CA GLY A 223 65.21 16.34 18.49
C GLY A 223 64.93 16.57 17.00
N LEU A 224 63.64 16.67 16.63
CA LEU A 224 63.01 17.40 15.48
C LEU A 224 63.55 17.14 14.04
N PRO A 225 62.90 17.64 12.96
CA PRO A 225 61.55 18.20 12.78
C PRO A 225 60.79 17.69 11.53
N LEU A 226 59.52 18.14 11.46
CA LEU A 226 58.70 18.37 10.27
C LEU A 226 59.48 18.66 8.97
N LEU A 227 59.06 18.03 7.88
CA LEU A 227 59.16 18.63 6.54
C LEU A 227 57.80 18.58 5.82
N LEU A 228 57.28 19.79 5.69
CA LEU A 228 56.22 20.29 4.83
C LEU A 228 56.10 19.61 3.44
N ARG A 229 54.84 19.36 3.06
CA ARG A 229 54.16 19.96 1.89
C ARG A 229 54.70 19.58 0.50
N ARG A 230 53.85 18.93 -0.31
CA ARG A 230 53.29 19.57 -1.52
C ARG A 230 52.13 18.81 -2.16
N ARG A 231 50.99 19.51 -2.20
CA ARG A 231 49.91 19.40 -3.19
C ARG A 231 50.45 19.79 -4.57
N ARG A 232 50.00 19.08 -5.61
CA ARG A 232 49.81 19.45 -7.05
C ARG A 232 49.98 18.18 -7.88
N GLY A 233 49.13 17.84 -8.83
CA GLY A 233 47.91 18.45 -9.35
C GLY A 233 47.16 17.39 -10.14
#